data_AF-V5I7L6-F1
#
_entry.id   AF-V5I7L6-F1
#
_cell.length_a   1.000
_cell.length_b   1.000
_cell.length_c   1.000
_cell.angle_alpha   90.00
_cell.angle_beta   90.00
_cell.angle_gamma   90.00
#
_symmetry.space_group_name_H-M   'P 1'
#
loop_
_entity.id
_entity.type
_entity.pdbx_description
1 polymer ?
#
loop_
_entity_poly.entity_id
_entity_poly.type
_entity_poly.pdbx_seq_one_letter_code
_entity_poly.pdbx_strand_id
1 'polypeptide(L)'
;IDQMIKNNYKIVFMGDDTWNGLYPNRFMRSYPYPSFNVWDLDTVDNGVRDHLYQELNQTDWNLLIGHFLGVDHCGHRYGPNHPEMQRKLGEINTVIKTVVEQIDDTTMLIVIGDHGMTSTGDHGGESEEEVTAGFFVYSKQPLLNLDGTKDSVKQVDIVPTLAAILGVPIPFQNLGILIPNCLPITNESFEIETWRLVLYHLWVNVNQVQNYIKEYS
;
A
#
# COMPACT_ATOMS: atom_id res chain seq x y z
N ILE A 1 -7.69 0.31 -7.78
CA ILE A 1 -7.72 -0.71 -8.86
C ILE A 1 -8.46 -0.20 -10.10
N ASP A 2 -9.77 0.08 -10.04
CA ASP A 2 -10.53 0.47 -11.26
C ASP A 2 -9.99 1.72 -11.96
N GLN A 3 -9.49 2.73 -11.22
CA GLN A 3 -8.84 3.89 -11.84
C GLN A 3 -7.58 3.51 -12.63
N MET A 4 -6.79 2.55 -12.13
CA MET A 4 -5.59 2.06 -12.83
C MET A 4 -5.99 1.34 -14.13
N ILE A 5 -7.00 0.46 -14.06
CA ILE A 5 -7.49 -0.26 -15.25
C ILE A 5 -8.04 0.69 -16.32
N LYS A 6 -8.78 1.72 -15.93
CA LYS A 6 -9.27 2.75 -16.86
C LYS A 6 -8.14 3.51 -17.56
N ASN A 7 -6.94 3.53 -16.98
CA ASN A 7 -5.75 4.14 -17.53
C ASN A 7 -4.80 3.12 -18.20
N ASN A 8 -5.30 1.90 -18.48
CA ASN A 8 -4.56 0.80 -19.12
C ASN A 8 -3.36 0.28 -18.31
N TYR A 9 -3.39 0.44 -16.99
CA TYR A 9 -2.33 -0.08 -16.13
C TYR A 9 -2.50 -1.57 -15.92
N LYS A 10 -1.40 -2.30 -15.92
CA LYS A 10 -1.34 -3.73 -15.67
C LYS A 10 -1.05 -3.98 -14.19
N ILE A 11 -1.92 -4.75 -13.55
CA ILE A 11 -1.85 -5.04 -12.11
C ILE A 11 -1.57 -6.53 -11.92
N VAL A 12 -0.63 -6.86 -11.04
CA VAL A 12 -0.33 -8.23 -10.62
C VAL A 12 -0.60 -8.35 -9.13
N PHE A 13 -1.30 -9.41 -8.74
CA PHE A 13 -1.71 -9.65 -7.35
C PHE A 13 -1.27 -11.05 -6.86
N MET A 14 -0.83 -11.13 -5.61
CA MET A 14 -0.60 -12.39 -4.90
C MET A 14 -1.07 -12.23 -3.44
N GLY A 15 -1.80 -13.23 -2.93
CA GLY A 15 -2.29 -13.24 -1.55
C GLY A 15 -3.71 -13.77 -1.42
N ASP A 16 -4.46 -13.22 -0.47
CA ASP A 16 -5.85 -13.61 -0.15
C ASP A 16 -6.75 -13.75 -1.40
N ASP A 17 -7.34 -14.94 -1.58
CA ASP A 17 -8.22 -15.27 -2.69
C ASP A 17 -9.51 -14.43 -2.76
N THR A 18 -9.93 -13.80 -1.65
CA THR A 18 -11.10 -12.90 -1.62
C THR A 18 -10.97 -11.74 -2.61
N TRP A 19 -9.74 -11.28 -2.90
CA TRP A 19 -9.48 -10.21 -3.86
C TRP A 19 -9.94 -10.54 -5.27
N ASN A 20 -9.86 -11.79 -5.70
CA ASN A 20 -10.36 -12.20 -7.01
C ASN A 20 -11.89 -12.17 -7.09
N GLY A 21 -12.57 -12.40 -5.97
CA GLY A 21 -14.02 -12.25 -5.86
C GLY A 21 -14.45 -10.78 -5.87
N LEU A 22 -13.73 -9.91 -5.15
CA LEU A 22 -14.02 -8.48 -5.06
C LEU A 22 -13.66 -7.72 -6.36
N TYR A 23 -12.60 -8.13 -7.05
CA TYR A 23 -12.07 -7.46 -8.25
C TYR A 23 -11.95 -8.44 -9.44
N PRO A 24 -13.07 -9.01 -9.92
CA PRO A 24 -13.04 -10.02 -10.98
C PRO A 24 -12.50 -9.42 -12.29
N ASN A 25 -11.54 -10.09 -12.92
CA ASN A 25 -10.89 -9.66 -14.17
C ASN A 25 -10.13 -8.32 -14.08
N ARG A 26 -9.65 -7.91 -12.89
CA ARG A 26 -8.85 -6.68 -12.71
C ARG A 26 -7.35 -6.93 -12.66
N PHE A 27 -6.90 -8.17 -12.58
CA PHE A 27 -5.49 -8.50 -12.51
C PHE A 27 -5.03 -9.14 -13.84
N MET A 28 -3.90 -8.65 -14.38
CA MET A 28 -3.24 -9.26 -15.53
C MET A 28 -2.71 -10.65 -15.17
N ARG A 29 -2.16 -10.78 -13.95
CA ARG A 29 -1.79 -12.05 -13.31
C ARG A 29 -2.24 -12.03 -11.85
N SER A 30 -2.73 -13.15 -11.37
CA SER A 30 -3.21 -13.31 -9.98
C SER A 30 -2.77 -14.66 -9.42
N TYR A 31 -2.23 -14.65 -8.21
CA TYR A 31 -1.78 -15.83 -7.47
C TYR A 31 -2.53 -15.90 -6.12
N PRO A 32 -3.80 -16.37 -6.13
CA PRO A 32 -4.64 -16.40 -4.95
C PRO A 32 -4.34 -17.59 -4.04
N TYR A 33 -4.45 -17.38 -2.72
CA TYR A 33 -4.31 -18.41 -1.69
C TYR A 33 -5.52 -18.40 -0.73
N PRO A 34 -5.97 -19.57 -0.24
CA PRO A 34 -7.05 -19.63 0.74
C PRO A 34 -6.71 -18.88 2.03
N SER A 35 -7.60 -17.98 2.47
CA SER A 35 -7.33 -17.07 3.59
C SER A 35 -7.99 -17.45 4.91
N PHE A 36 -9.10 -18.18 4.91
CA PHE A 36 -9.91 -18.39 6.13
C PHE A 36 -9.32 -19.35 7.18
N ASN A 37 -8.16 -19.97 6.92
CA ASN A 37 -7.52 -20.86 7.89
C ASN A 37 -6.53 -20.09 8.78
N VAL A 38 -7.01 -19.52 9.88
CA VAL A 38 -6.17 -18.77 10.85
C VAL A 38 -5.08 -19.61 11.54
N TRP A 39 -5.10 -20.94 11.39
CA TRP A 39 -4.03 -21.82 11.87
C TRP A 39 -2.82 -21.85 10.94
N ASP A 40 -3.01 -21.42 9.70
CA ASP A 40 -1.95 -21.34 8.71
C ASP A 40 -1.27 -19.98 8.77
N LEU A 41 -0.03 -19.96 9.26
CA LEU A 41 0.77 -18.74 9.32
C LEU A 41 1.69 -18.58 8.11
N ASP A 42 1.85 -19.60 7.28
CA ASP A 42 3.05 -19.73 6.44
C ASP A 42 2.74 -20.01 4.96
N THR A 43 1.68 -20.75 4.62
CA THR A 43 1.42 -21.11 3.20
C THR A 43 1.17 -19.88 2.35
N VAL A 44 0.30 -18.98 2.82
CA VAL A 44 -0.03 -17.73 2.11
C VAL A 44 1.21 -16.85 2.00
N ASP A 45 1.88 -16.57 3.11
CA ASP A 45 3.06 -15.70 3.14
C ASP A 45 4.21 -16.23 2.27
N ASN A 46 4.48 -17.55 2.31
CA ASN A 46 5.50 -18.17 1.47
C ASN A 46 5.14 -18.06 -0.01
N GLY A 47 3.87 -18.32 -0.36
CA GLY A 47 3.39 -18.21 -1.73
C GLY A 47 3.47 -16.78 -2.27
N VAL A 48 3.03 -15.80 -1.47
CA VAL A 48 3.15 -14.37 -1.78
C VAL A 48 4.61 -13.99 -1.99
N ARG A 49 5.51 -14.38 -1.07
CA ARG A 49 6.95 -14.11 -1.19
C ARG A 49 7.53 -14.69 -2.48
N ASP A 50 7.27 -15.96 -2.75
CA ASP A 50 7.90 -16.67 -3.87
C ASP A 50 7.47 -16.07 -5.22
N HIS A 51 6.18 -15.74 -5.37
CA HIS A 51 5.69 -15.03 -6.57
C HIS A 51 6.14 -13.58 -6.63
N LEU A 52 6.18 -12.87 -5.50
CA LEU A 52 6.67 -11.49 -5.44
C LEU A 52 8.10 -11.41 -5.97
N TYR A 53 8.99 -12.30 -5.54
CA TYR A 53 10.37 -12.33 -6.00
C TYR A 53 10.50 -12.68 -7.49
N GLN A 54 9.61 -13.52 -8.02
CA GLN A 54 9.57 -13.81 -9.46
C GLN A 54 9.09 -12.60 -10.27
N GLU A 55 8.04 -11.92 -9.80
CA GLU A 55 7.43 -10.76 -10.47
C GLU A 55 8.31 -9.51 -10.40
N LEU A 56 9.16 -9.36 -9.37
CA LEU A 56 10.17 -8.29 -9.31
C LEU A 56 11.17 -8.35 -10.48
N ASN A 57 11.35 -9.51 -11.12
CA ASN A 57 12.20 -9.65 -12.31
C ASN A 57 11.45 -9.35 -13.62
N GLN A 58 10.16 -9.05 -13.58
CA GLN A 58 9.34 -8.71 -14.74
C GLN A 58 9.18 -7.20 -14.87
N THR A 59 9.02 -6.70 -16.09
CA THR A 59 8.90 -5.27 -16.40
C THR A 59 7.56 -4.89 -17.04
N ASP A 60 6.58 -5.79 -17.00
CA ASP A 60 5.31 -5.64 -17.72
C ASP A 60 4.14 -5.26 -16.82
N TRP A 61 4.37 -5.02 -15.52
CA TRP A 61 3.37 -4.53 -14.58
C TRP A 61 3.58 -3.04 -14.25
N ASN A 62 2.50 -2.36 -13.87
CA ASN A 62 2.53 -0.99 -13.34
C ASN A 62 2.26 -0.96 -11.83
N LEU A 63 1.59 -2.00 -11.30
CA LEU A 63 1.32 -2.17 -9.88
C LEU A 63 1.45 -3.65 -9.49
N LEU A 64 2.29 -3.92 -8.50
CA LEU A 64 2.51 -5.23 -7.92
C LEU A 64 1.99 -5.23 -6.47
N ILE A 65 1.06 -6.14 -6.15
CA ILE A 65 0.40 -6.21 -4.83
C ILE A 65 0.70 -7.56 -4.19
N GLY A 66 1.38 -7.54 -3.04
CA GLY A 66 1.56 -8.70 -2.17
C GLY A 66 0.76 -8.52 -0.88
N HIS A 67 -0.23 -9.39 -0.65
CA HIS A 67 -1.09 -9.36 0.53
C HIS A 67 -0.76 -10.53 1.45
N PHE A 68 -0.04 -10.24 2.54
CA PHE A 68 0.40 -11.21 3.54
C PHE A 68 -0.65 -11.34 4.66
N LEU A 69 -0.81 -12.53 5.23
CA LEU A 69 -1.80 -12.82 6.28
C LEU A 69 -1.20 -13.35 7.57
N GLY A 70 0.05 -13.86 7.53
CA GLY A 70 0.62 -14.60 8.65
C GLY A 70 0.78 -13.77 9.93
N VAL A 71 0.94 -12.44 9.84
CA VAL A 71 0.98 -11.55 11.01
C VAL A 71 -0.40 -11.45 11.67
N ASP A 72 -1.46 -11.23 10.90
CA ASP A 72 -2.83 -11.17 11.43
C ASP A 72 -3.24 -12.52 12.04
N HIS A 73 -3.04 -13.61 11.31
CA HIS A 73 -3.32 -14.96 11.80
C HIS A 73 -2.54 -15.29 13.08
N CYS A 74 -1.28 -14.85 13.19
CA CYS A 74 -0.49 -15.01 14.40
C CYS A 74 -1.09 -14.22 15.58
N GLY A 75 -1.58 -13.01 15.30
CA GLY A 75 -2.30 -12.17 16.26
C GLY A 75 -3.50 -12.90 16.85
N HIS A 76 -4.43 -13.35 16.01
CA HIS A 76 -5.62 -14.11 16.44
C HIS A 76 -5.26 -15.39 17.20
N ARG A 77 -4.24 -16.12 16.73
CA ARG A 77 -3.92 -17.44 17.26
C ARG A 77 -3.18 -17.40 18.59
N TYR A 78 -2.22 -16.49 18.72
CA TYR A 78 -1.25 -16.49 19.83
C TYR A 78 -1.23 -15.18 20.62
N GLY A 79 -1.76 -14.09 20.05
CA GLY A 79 -1.64 -12.73 20.56
C GLY A 79 -0.36 -12.03 20.11
N PRO A 80 -0.35 -10.68 20.13
CA PRO A 80 0.74 -9.87 19.60
C PRO A 80 2.08 -10.02 20.36
N ASN A 81 2.05 -10.45 21.62
CA ASN A 81 3.25 -10.56 22.46
C ASN A 81 3.88 -11.96 22.45
N HIS A 82 3.39 -12.89 21.63
CA HIS A 82 3.93 -14.25 21.55
C HIS A 82 5.21 -14.32 20.70
N PRO A 83 6.18 -15.22 20.99
CA PRO A 83 7.39 -15.37 20.17
C PRO A 83 7.15 -15.67 18.69
N GLU A 84 6.03 -16.31 18.34
CA GLU A 84 5.62 -16.50 16.94
C GLU A 84 5.38 -15.17 16.21
N MET A 85 4.88 -14.14 16.90
CA MET A 85 4.71 -12.82 16.30
C MET A 85 6.08 -12.24 15.92
N GLN A 86 7.08 -12.39 16.79
CA GLN A 86 8.45 -11.97 16.49
C GLN A 86 9.01 -12.72 15.27
N ARG A 87 8.77 -14.04 15.14
CA ARG A 87 9.17 -14.82 13.96
C ARG A 87 8.52 -14.26 12.69
N LYS A 88 7.19 -14.08 12.70
CA LYS A 88 6.43 -13.59 11.53
C LYS A 88 6.83 -12.18 11.12
N LEU A 89 7.00 -11.26 12.06
CA LEU A 89 7.52 -9.92 11.78
C LEU A 89 8.96 -9.96 11.23
N GLY A 90 9.79 -10.89 11.69
CA GLY A 90 11.13 -11.12 11.15
C GLY A 90 11.13 -11.58 9.69
N GLU A 91 10.17 -12.41 9.31
CA GLU A 91 9.96 -12.86 7.92
C GLU A 91 9.51 -11.70 7.02
N ILE A 92 8.51 -10.91 7.45
CA ILE A 92 8.08 -9.71 6.71
C ILE A 92 9.22 -8.71 6.55
N ASN A 93 10.01 -8.47 7.60
CA ASN A 93 11.20 -7.62 7.51
C ASN A 93 12.23 -8.14 6.49
N THR A 94 12.37 -9.46 6.37
CA THR A 94 13.23 -10.08 5.35
C THR A 94 12.68 -9.82 3.95
N VAL A 95 11.37 -9.98 3.75
CA VAL A 95 10.70 -9.66 2.48
C VAL A 95 10.93 -8.20 2.10
N ILE A 96 10.69 -7.27 3.02
CA ILE A 96 10.87 -5.82 2.80
C ILE A 96 12.31 -5.52 2.37
N LYS A 97 13.31 -6.06 3.08
CA LYS A 97 14.73 -5.87 2.74
C LYS A 97 15.05 -6.38 1.34
N THR A 98 14.60 -7.58 1.00
CA THR A 98 14.83 -8.16 -0.34
C THR A 98 14.18 -7.31 -1.43
N VAL A 99 12.96 -6.81 -1.22
CA VAL A 99 12.30 -5.92 -2.20
C VAL A 99 13.06 -4.62 -2.34
N VAL A 100 13.45 -3.97 -1.23
CA VAL A 100 14.27 -2.74 -1.23
C VAL A 100 15.56 -2.92 -2.03
N GLU A 101 16.23 -4.06 -1.90
CA GLU A 101 17.47 -4.37 -2.62
C GLU A 101 17.24 -4.60 -4.13
N GLN A 102 16.09 -5.16 -4.52
CA GLN A 102 15.81 -5.60 -5.89
C GLN A 102 15.06 -4.59 -6.76
N ILE A 103 14.24 -3.69 -6.19
CA ILE A 103 13.48 -2.72 -6.99
C ILE A 103 14.40 -1.80 -7.80
N ASP A 104 13.97 -1.36 -8.97
CA ASP A 104 14.73 -0.41 -9.79
C ASP A 104 14.60 1.05 -9.31
N ASP A 105 15.26 1.97 -10.03
CA ASP A 105 15.27 3.40 -9.71
C ASP A 105 13.95 4.11 -10.04
N THR A 106 13.00 3.42 -10.68
CA THR A 106 11.70 3.94 -11.11
C THR A 106 10.53 3.29 -10.35
N THR A 107 10.82 2.40 -9.42
CA THR A 107 9.86 1.65 -8.62
C THR A 107 9.86 2.15 -7.18
N MET A 108 8.67 2.29 -6.60
CA MET A 108 8.49 2.65 -5.20
C MET A 108 7.86 1.49 -4.43
N LEU A 109 8.39 1.21 -3.24
CA LEU A 109 7.80 0.26 -2.29
C LEU A 109 6.96 1.03 -1.27
N ILE A 110 5.70 0.61 -1.12
CA ILE A 110 4.80 1.09 -0.06
C ILE A 110 4.33 -0.13 0.72
N VAL A 111 4.56 -0.12 2.03
CA VAL A 111 4.13 -1.16 2.97
C VAL A 111 3.12 -0.53 3.92
N ILE A 112 1.92 -1.12 3.97
CA ILE A 112 0.81 -0.66 4.80
C ILE A 112 0.32 -1.83 5.66
N GLY A 113 0.00 -1.56 6.92
CA GLY A 113 -0.98 -2.35 7.66
C GLY A 113 -2.36 -1.76 7.43
N ASP A 114 -3.35 -2.61 7.22
CA ASP A 114 -4.76 -2.23 7.08
C ASP A 114 -5.45 -2.04 8.44
N HIS A 115 -4.99 -2.72 9.48
CA HIS A 115 -5.39 -2.48 10.86
C HIS A 115 -4.27 -2.82 11.86
N GLY A 116 -4.47 -2.42 13.11
CA GLY A 116 -3.75 -2.95 14.27
C GLY A 116 -4.57 -4.05 14.96
N MET A 117 -4.22 -4.39 16.19
CA MET A 117 -4.94 -5.42 16.96
C MET A 117 -4.87 -5.12 18.44
N THR A 118 -5.88 -5.55 19.17
CA THR A 118 -5.91 -5.51 20.64
C THR A 118 -4.80 -6.38 21.23
N SER A 119 -4.48 -6.15 22.51
CA SER A 119 -3.57 -7.03 23.28
C SER A 119 -3.95 -8.52 23.30
N THR A 120 -5.21 -8.88 23.01
CA THR A 120 -5.69 -10.27 22.89
C THR A 120 -5.69 -10.81 21.46
N GLY A 121 -5.26 -10.01 20.48
CA GLY A 121 -5.16 -10.41 19.07
C GLY A 121 -6.43 -10.21 18.25
N ASP A 122 -7.47 -9.59 18.81
CA ASP A 122 -8.72 -9.26 18.11
C ASP A 122 -8.65 -7.88 17.44
N HIS A 123 -9.52 -7.61 16.47
CA HIS A 123 -9.62 -6.31 15.79
C HIS A 123 -11.03 -6.06 15.22
N GLY A 124 -11.26 -4.84 14.70
CA GLY A 124 -12.55 -4.43 14.11
C GLY A 124 -13.35 -3.45 14.97
N GLY A 125 -12.84 -3.09 16.15
CA GLY A 125 -13.30 -2.00 16.99
C GLY A 125 -12.70 -0.63 16.62
N GLU A 126 -12.81 0.31 17.55
CA GLU A 126 -12.39 1.71 17.39
C GLU A 126 -11.24 2.11 18.32
N SER A 127 -10.63 1.14 19.03
CA SER A 127 -9.53 1.45 19.94
C SER A 127 -8.28 1.90 19.18
N GLU A 128 -7.43 2.69 19.84
CA GLU A 128 -6.18 3.19 19.25
C GLU A 128 -5.28 2.04 18.76
N GLU A 129 -5.23 0.92 19.49
CA GLU A 129 -4.48 -0.28 19.12
C GLU A 129 -5.00 -0.94 17.83
N GLU A 130 -6.30 -0.83 17.54
CA GLU A 130 -6.94 -1.45 16.37
C GLU A 130 -6.92 -0.54 15.14
N VAL A 131 -7.03 0.78 15.31
CA VAL A 131 -7.07 1.73 14.18
C VAL A 131 -5.69 2.26 13.79
N THR A 132 -4.66 1.99 14.58
CA THR A 132 -3.27 2.37 14.29
C THR A 132 -2.53 1.22 13.64
N ALA A 133 -1.95 1.48 12.47
CA ALA A 133 -1.20 0.49 11.71
C ALA A 133 0.10 1.09 11.15
N GLY A 134 1.03 0.22 10.75
CA GLY A 134 2.30 0.63 10.16
C GLY A 134 2.14 1.24 8.77
N PHE A 135 2.89 2.29 8.48
CA PHE A 135 3.02 2.87 7.15
C PHE A 135 4.50 3.14 6.85
N PHE A 136 5.00 2.55 5.78
CA PHE A 136 6.39 2.68 5.35
C PHE A 136 6.45 2.90 3.85
N VAL A 137 7.25 3.88 3.42
CA VAL A 137 7.46 4.23 2.02
C VAL A 137 8.95 4.26 1.74
N TYR A 138 9.36 3.59 0.67
CA TYR A 138 10.73 3.55 0.22
C TYR A 138 10.82 3.75 -1.28
N SER A 139 11.79 4.57 -1.69
CA SER A 139 12.13 4.85 -3.07
C SER A 139 13.64 5.05 -3.16
N LYS A 140 14.26 4.59 -4.26
CA LYS A 140 15.65 4.92 -4.55
C LYS A 140 15.82 6.39 -4.95
N GLN A 141 14.81 6.97 -5.58
CA GLN A 141 14.75 8.42 -5.77
C GLN A 141 14.40 9.12 -4.46
N PRO A 142 14.99 10.30 -4.18
CA PRO A 142 14.62 11.09 -3.01
C PRO A 142 13.12 11.36 -2.97
N LEU A 143 12.52 11.24 -1.78
CA LEU A 143 11.16 11.69 -1.53
C LEU A 143 11.16 13.16 -1.09
N LEU A 144 10.05 13.85 -1.31
CA LEU A 144 9.87 15.19 -0.77
C LEU A 144 10.00 15.19 0.75
N ASN A 145 10.70 16.21 1.25
CA ASN A 145 10.79 16.47 2.67
C ASN A 145 10.29 17.88 2.96
N LEU A 146 9.00 17.99 3.29
CA LEU A 146 8.40 19.25 3.75
C LEU A 146 8.53 19.33 5.26
N ASP A 147 9.11 20.41 5.78
CA ASP A 147 9.20 20.66 7.21
C ASP A 147 7.81 20.66 7.87
N GLY A 148 7.71 20.10 9.08
CA GLY A 148 6.45 20.03 9.83
C GLY A 148 5.59 18.80 9.54
N THR A 149 6.19 17.72 9.04
CA THR A 149 5.50 16.43 8.89
C THR A 149 4.85 15.98 10.18
N LYS A 150 3.62 15.51 10.06
CA LYS A 150 2.98 14.77 11.15
C LYS A 150 3.58 13.38 11.22
N ASP A 151 3.74 12.87 12.44
CA ASP A 151 4.16 11.50 12.71
C ASP A 151 3.10 10.46 12.30
N SER A 152 1.92 10.91 11.86
CA SER A 152 0.81 10.06 11.42
C SER A 152 0.02 10.67 10.26
N VAL A 153 -0.57 9.77 9.46
CA VAL A 153 -1.46 10.05 8.32
C VAL A 153 -2.72 9.22 8.45
N LYS A 154 -3.81 9.58 7.77
CA LYS A 154 -5.02 8.74 7.73
C LYS A 154 -4.92 7.76 6.57
N GLN A 155 -5.41 6.53 6.72
CA GLN A 155 -5.38 5.56 5.62
C GLN A 155 -6.10 6.05 4.35
N VAL A 156 -7.14 6.86 4.51
CA VAL A 156 -7.86 7.48 3.37
C VAL A 156 -6.96 8.39 2.51
N ASP A 157 -5.87 8.92 3.09
CA ASP A 157 -4.87 9.79 2.46
C ASP A 157 -3.91 8.99 1.54
N ILE A 158 -3.85 7.66 1.68
CA ILE A 158 -3.01 6.79 0.83
C ILE A 158 -3.50 6.81 -0.62
N VAL A 159 -4.82 6.77 -0.86
CA VAL A 159 -5.40 6.70 -2.20
C VAL A 159 -5.07 7.90 -3.09
N PRO A 160 -5.26 9.18 -2.67
CA PRO A 160 -4.90 10.32 -3.51
C PRO A 160 -3.39 10.43 -3.71
N THR A 161 -2.60 9.96 -2.74
CA THR A 161 -1.14 9.87 -2.83
C THR A 161 -0.69 8.87 -3.88
N LEU A 162 -1.23 7.65 -3.87
CA LEU A 162 -0.98 6.65 -4.91
C LEU A 162 -1.42 7.14 -6.29
N ALA A 163 -2.58 7.81 -6.38
CA ALA A 163 -3.07 8.36 -7.63
C ALA A 163 -2.11 9.43 -8.21
N ALA A 164 -1.55 10.29 -7.35
CA ALA A 164 -0.53 11.26 -7.75
C ALA A 164 0.77 10.58 -8.23
N ILE A 165 1.30 9.62 -7.47
CA ILE A 165 2.53 8.88 -7.81
C ILE A 165 2.37 8.13 -9.14
N LEU A 166 1.23 7.48 -9.34
CA LEU A 166 0.93 6.69 -10.53
C LEU A 166 0.36 7.53 -11.68
N GLY A 167 0.22 8.85 -11.53
CA GLY A 167 -0.27 9.72 -12.60
C GLY A 167 -1.69 9.38 -13.08
N VAL A 168 -2.55 8.86 -12.21
CA VAL A 168 -3.96 8.54 -12.53
C VAL A 168 -4.93 9.45 -11.77
N PRO A 169 -6.19 9.61 -12.24
CA PRO A 169 -7.19 10.36 -11.51
C PRO A 169 -7.51 9.75 -10.13
N ILE A 170 -7.70 10.62 -9.13
CA ILE A 170 -8.16 10.22 -7.81
C ILE A 170 -9.58 9.63 -7.94
N PRO A 171 -9.87 8.44 -7.35
CA PRO A 171 -11.22 7.89 -7.34
C PRO A 171 -12.24 8.88 -6.77
N PHE A 172 -13.38 9.04 -7.44
CA PHE A 172 -14.38 10.06 -7.11
C PHE A 172 -14.83 10.04 -5.64
N GLN A 173 -14.97 8.85 -5.05
CA GLN A 173 -15.45 8.65 -3.67
C GLN A 173 -14.37 8.88 -2.60
N ASN A 174 -13.11 9.09 -2.97
CA ASN A 174 -12.07 9.32 -1.97
C ASN A 174 -12.21 10.73 -1.37
N LEU A 175 -11.94 10.90 -0.07
CA LEU A 175 -11.97 12.22 0.59
C LEU A 175 -10.68 12.50 1.35
N GLY A 176 -9.63 11.72 1.05
CA GLY A 176 -8.33 11.86 1.68
C GLY A 176 -7.57 13.06 1.15
N ILE A 177 -6.50 13.38 1.85
CA ILE A 177 -5.59 14.46 1.49
C ILE A 177 -4.29 13.87 0.98
N LEU A 178 -3.68 14.50 -0.02
CA LEU A 178 -2.36 14.12 -0.50
C LEU A 178 -1.33 14.11 0.64
N ILE A 179 -0.48 13.09 0.70
CA ILE A 179 0.68 13.01 1.60
C ILE A 179 1.92 13.46 0.79
N PRO A 180 2.36 14.73 0.89
CA PRO A 180 3.38 15.25 -0.01
C PRO A 180 4.72 14.52 0.14
N ASN A 181 5.07 14.14 1.37
CA ASN A 181 6.35 13.48 1.66
C ASN A 181 6.47 12.05 1.11
N CYS A 182 5.42 11.50 0.51
CA CYS A 182 5.49 10.25 -0.24
C CYS A 182 5.78 10.47 -1.73
N LEU A 183 5.76 11.71 -2.23
CA LEU A 183 6.01 11.96 -3.66
C LEU A 183 7.51 11.93 -3.94
N PRO A 184 7.93 11.27 -5.04
CA PRO A 184 9.33 11.28 -5.47
C PRO A 184 9.70 12.64 -6.06
N ILE A 185 10.96 13.03 -5.88
CA ILE A 185 11.57 14.19 -6.53
C ILE A 185 12.14 13.71 -7.87
N THR A 186 11.68 14.28 -8.97
CA THR A 186 12.25 14.01 -10.29
C THR A 186 13.57 14.77 -10.43
N ASN A 187 14.65 14.09 -10.82
CA ASN A 187 15.99 14.64 -10.99
C ASN A 187 16.15 15.60 -12.20
N GLU A 188 15.07 16.15 -12.74
CA GLU A 188 15.14 17.18 -13.77
C GLU A 188 15.27 18.55 -13.11
N SER A 189 16.47 19.10 -13.25
CA SER A 189 16.85 20.51 -13.13
C SER A 189 15.68 21.47 -12.83
N PHE A 190 15.68 22.06 -11.63
CA PHE A 190 14.91 23.21 -11.11
C PHE A 190 13.96 22.87 -9.94
N GLU A 191 14.29 23.35 -8.74
CA GLU A 191 13.38 23.41 -7.57
C GLU A 191 12.01 24.03 -7.90
N ILE A 192 11.97 24.93 -8.91
CA ILE A 192 10.75 25.55 -9.41
C ILE A 192 9.77 24.52 -9.99
N GLU A 193 10.26 23.42 -10.56
CA GLU A 193 9.41 22.35 -11.12
C GLU A 193 8.81 21.46 -10.03
N THR A 194 9.60 21.13 -9.00
CA THR A 194 9.16 20.32 -7.87
C THR A 194 7.97 20.95 -7.14
N TRP A 195 8.04 22.25 -6.76
CA TRP A 195 6.94 22.92 -6.09
C TRP A 195 5.69 23.06 -6.97
N ARG A 196 5.88 23.25 -8.27
CA ARG A 196 4.76 23.30 -9.23
C ARG A 196 4.04 21.95 -9.32
N LEU A 197 4.79 20.84 -9.34
CA LEU A 197 4.24 19.49 -9.34
C LEU A 197 3.44 19.22 -8.07
N VAL A 198 3.98 19.59 -6.90
CA VAL A 198 3.28 19.47 -5.62
C VAL A 198 1.99 20.28 -5.61
N LEU A 199 2.06 21.56 -5.99
CA LEU A 199 0.89 22.44 -6.06
C LEU A 199 -0.16 21.92 -7.05
N TYR A 200 0.27 21.35 -8.18
CA TYR A 200 -0.61 20.72 -9.14
C TYR A 200 -1.37 19.54 -8.50
N HIS A 201 -0.69 18.62 -7.84
CA HIS A 201 -1.34 17.47 -7.21
C HIS A 201 -2.24 17.87 -6.02
N LEU A 202 -1.83 18.86 -5.23
CA LEU A 202 -2.68 19.43 -4.18
C LEU A 202 -3.95 20.06 -4.78
N TRP A 203 -3.82 20.80 -5.87
CA TRP A 203 -4.96 21.39 -6.58
C TRP A 203 -5.89 20.32 -7.15
N VAL A 204 -5.35 19.25 -7.75
CA VAL A 204 -6.14 18.10 -8.23
C VAL A 204 -6.92 17.45 -7.08
N ASN A 205 -6.28 17.24 -5.93
CA ASN A 205 -6.93 16.68 -4.76
C ASN A 205 -8.04 17.58 -4.21
N VAL A 206 -7.81 18.90 -4.10
CA VAL A 206 -8.85 19.87 -3.70
C VAL A 206 -10.04 19.85 -4.66
N ASN A 207 -9.79 19.87 -5.98
CA ASN A 207 -10.87 19.81 -6.97
C ASN A 207 -11.68 18.51 -6.86
N GLN A 208 -11.02 17.39 -6.64
CA GLN A 208 -11.70 16.11 -6.48
C GLN A 208 -12.65 16.16 -5.27
N VAL A 209 -12.17 16.60 -4.09
CA VAL A 209 -13.00 16.72 -2.89
C VAL A 209 -14.15 17.71 -3.09
N GLN A 210 -13.88 18.86 -3.72
CA GLN A 210 -14.92 19.85 -4.05
C GLN A 210 -15.97 19.29 -5.00
N ASN A 211 -15.57 18.49 -5.99
CA ASN A 211 -16.51 17.87 -6.92
C ASN A 211 -17.40 16.85 -6.22
N TYR A 212 -16.84 16.04 -5.30
CA TYR A 212 -17.64 15.14 -4.48
C TYR A 212 -18.65 15.91 -3.63
N ILE A 213 -18.21 16.97 -2.92
CA ILE A 213 -19.10 17.78 -2.09
C ILE A 213 -20.23 18.38 -2.93
N LYS A 214 -19.93 18.99 -4.09
CA LYS A 214 -20.95 19.58 -4.98
C LYS A 214 -21.99 18.59 -5.50
N GLU A 215 -21.61 17.33 -5.70
CA GLU A 215 -22.54 16.29 -6.17
C GLU A 215 -23.50 15.85 -5.06
N TYR A 216 -23.09 15.93 -3.79
CA TYR A 216 -23.84 15.41 -2.64
C TYR A 216 -24.31 16.49 -1.63
N SER A 217 -24.14 17.78 -1.94
CA SER A 217 -24.63 18.93 -1.17
C SER A 217 -25.85 19.55 -1.81
#